data_AF-G1SFL0-F1
#
_entry.id   AF-G1SFL0-F1
#
_cell.length_a   1.000
_cell.length_b   1.000
_cell.length_c   1.000
_cell.angle_alpha   90.00
_cell.angle_beta   90.00
_cell.angle_gamma   90.00
#
_symmetry.space_group_name_H-M   'P 1'
#
loop_
_entity.id
_entity.type
_entity.pdbx_description
1 polymer ?
#
loop_
_entity_poly.entity_id
_entity_poly.type
_entity_poly.pdbx_seq_one_letter_code
_entity_poly.pdbx_strand_id
1 'polypeptide(L)'
;GVIYVFLSVTAFSPLEQIRKKQQEVVGFLEANKIDFKELDIAGDEDNRKWMRENVPGEKKPQNGIPLPPQIFNEEQYCGDFDSFFSAKEENIIYSFLGLAPPPSSKVSLHTLSSCRL
;
A
#
# COMPACT_ATOMS: atom_id res chain seq x y z
N GLY A 1 11.38 7.53 0.30
CA GLY A 1 10.60 8.07 -0.81
C GLY A 1 9.29 8.60 -0.28
N VAL A 2 8.48 9.14 -1.18
CA VAL A 2 7.09 9.55 -0.87
C VAL A 2 6.17 8.39 -1.24
N ILE A 3 5.23 8.05 -0.35
CA ILE A 3 4.26 6.99 -0.62
C ILE A 3 3.13 7.53 -1.50
N TYR A 4 2.79 6.84 -2.58
CA TYR A 4 1.62 7.12 -3.39
C TYR A 4 0.55 6.09 -3.10
N VAL A 5 -0.65 6.57 -2.75
CA VAL A 5 -1.80 5.72 -2.46
C VAL A 5 -2.88 6.04 -3.49
N PHE A 6 -3.12 5.11 -4.41
CA PHE A 6 -4.21 5.24 -5.37
C PHE A 6 -5.53 4.85 -4.72
N LEU A 7 -6.50 5.75 -4.78
CA LEU A 7 -7.79 5.66 -4.12
C LEU A 7 -8.91 5.85 -5.14
N SER A 8 -10.07 5.23 -4.94
CA SER A 8 -11.28 5.60 -5.69
C SER A 8 -12.16 6.45 -4.78
N VAL A 9 -12.08 7.77 -4.93
CA VAL A 9 -12.84 8.72 -4.09
C VAL A 9 -14.17 9.03 -4.77
N THR A 10 -15.07 8.05 -4.84
CA THR A 10 -16.46 8.33 -5.24
C THR A 10 -17.32 8.60 -4.00
N ALA A 11 -18.14 9.65 -4.05
CA ALA A 11 -19.08 9.99 -2.98
C ALA A 11 -20.08 8.85 -2.66
N PHE A 12 -20.23 7.90 -3.59
CA PHE A 12 -21.09 6.72 -3.49
C PHE A 12 -20.37 5.52 -4.12
N SER A 13 -19.38 4.95 -3.43
CA SER A 13 -18.92 3.60 -3.74
C SER A 13 -19.93 2.60 -3.17
N PRO A 14 -20.60 1.75 -3.98
CA PRO A 14 -21.47 0.70 -3.45
C PRO A 14 -20.72 -0.37 -2.64
N LEU A 15 -19.37 -0.38 -2.71
CA LEU A 15 -18.51 -1.28 -1.98
C LEU A 15 -17.92 -0.57 -0.76
N GLU A 16 -18.69 -0.58 0.34
CA GLU A 16 -18.26 -0.15 1.67
C GLU A 16 -16.91 -0.76 2.09
N GLN A 17 -16.62 -1.98 1.62
CA GLN A 17 -15.36 -2.68 1.89
C GLN A 17 -14.15 -1.96 1.29
N ILE A 18 -14.24 -1.46 0.05
CA ILE A 18 -13.14 -0.73 -0.60
C ILE A 18 -12.85 0.56 0.17
N ARG A 19 -13.90 1.29 0.57
CA ARG A 19 -13.77 2.51 1.35
C ARG A 19 -13.06 2.26 2.68
N LYS A 20 -13.43 1.20 3.41
CA LYS A 20 -12.78 0.82 4.68
C LYS A 20 -11.31 0.46 4.48
N LYS A 21 -10.99 -0.33 3.45
CA LYS A 21 -9.61 -0.69 3.10
C LYS A 21 -8.76 0.56 2.81
N GLN A 22 -9.27 1.49 2.02
CA GLN A 22 -8.63 2.77 1.73
C GLN A 22 -8.40 3.61 2.99
N GLN A 23 -9.44 3.78 3.82
CA GLN A 23 -9.36 4.52 5.07
C GLN A 23 -8.34 3.92 6.05
N GLU A 24 -8.22 2.59 6.10
CA GLU A 24 -7.25 1.94 6.97
C GLU A 24 -5.80 2.19 6.51
N VAL A 25 -5.53 2.17 5.20
CA VAL A 25 -4.20 2.51 4.67
C VAL A 25 -3.86 3.96 4.97
N VAL A 26 -4.74 4.89 4.62
CA VAL A 26 -4.55 6.33 4.85
C VAL A 26 -4.37 6.64 6.33
N GLY A 27 -5.29 6.17 7.18
CA GLY A 27 -5.25 6.42 8.61
C GLY A 27 -4.00 5.84 9.28
N PHE A 28 -3.48 4.71 8.79
CA PHE A 28 -2.21 4.18 9.25
C PHE A 28 -1.03 5.10 8.90
N LEU A 29 -0.94 5.57 7.64
CA LEU A 29 0.15 6.45 7.19
C LEU A 29 0.12 7.78 7.96
N GLU A 30 -1.06 8.37 8.16
CA GLU A 30 -1.26 9.57 8.98
C GLU A 30 -0.83 9.36 10.43
N ALA A 31 -1.30 8.27 11.07
CA ALA A 31 -0.98 7.99 12.47
C ALA A 31 0.52 7.76 12.71
N ASN A 32 1.23 7.22 11.71
CA ASN A 32 2.67 7.00 11.76
C ASN A 32 3.49 8.17 11.21
N LYS A 33 2.85 9.26 10.78
CA LYS A 33 3.51 10.44 10.18
C LYS A 33 4.40 10.09 8.99
N ILE A 34 3.94 9.16 8.16
CA ILE A 34 4.60 8.79 6.92
C ILE A 34 4.11 9.75 5.84
N ASP A 35 5.01 10.40 5.11
CA ASP A 35 4.64 11.29 4.01
C ASP A 35 4.03 10.50 2.84
N PHE A 36 2.84 10.90 2.40
CA PHE A 36 2.15 10.27 1.29
C PHE A 36 1.35 11.26 0.44
N LYS A 37 0.95 10.82 -0.76
CA LYS A 37 -0.01 11.49 -1.64
C LYS A 37 -1.16 10.55 -1.95
N GLU A 38 -2.37 11.07 -1.83
CA GLU A 38 -3.57 10.42 -2.34
C GLU A 38 -3.74 10.75 -3.83
N LEU A 39 -3.92 9.72 -4.64
CA LEU A 39 -4.12 9.84 -6.08
C LEU A 39 -5.49 9.25 -6.43
N ASP A 40 -6.48 10.11 -6.66
CA ASP A 40 -7.83 9.67 -7.00
C ASP A 40 -7.86 9.07 -8.41
N ILE A 41 -8.41 7.86 -8.57
CA ILE A 41 -8.59 7.18 -9.86
C ILE A 41 -10.01 7.30 -10.40
N ALA A 42 -10.95 7.80 -9.58
CA ALA A 42 -12.33 7.98 -10.01
C ALA A 42 -12.49 9.26 -10.83
N GLY A 43 -11.93 10.37 -10.33
CA GLY A 43 -11.97 11.69 -10.96
C GLY A 43 -10.81 12.01 -11.89
N ASP A 44 -9.71 11.25 -11.85
CA ASP A 44 -8.51 11.49 -12.66
C ASP A 44 -8.15 10.25 -13.50
N GLU A 45 -8.21 10.42 -14.82
CA GLU A 45 -7.99 9.33 -15.77
C GLU A 45 -6.52 8.96 -15.92
N ASP A 46 -5.61 9.93 -15.75
CA ASP A 46 -4.17 9.70 -15.84
C ASP A 46 -3.70 8.87 -14.64
N ASN A 47 -4.17 9.19 -13.43
CA ASN A 47 -3.93 8.35 -12.25
C ASN A 47 -4.48 6.94 -12.43
N ARG A 48 -5.72 6.82 -12.95
CA ARG A 48 -6.35 5.52 -13.20
C ARG A 48 -5.57 4.68 -14.20
N LYS A 49 -5.10 5.29 -15.28
CA LYS A 49 -4.28 4.63 -16.30
C LYS A 49 -2.94 4.21 -15.73
N TRP A 50 -2.24 5.14 -15.08
CA TRP A 50 -0.92 4.91 -14.49
C TRP A 50 -0.97 3.76 -13.48
N MET A 51 -1.94 3.74 -12.57
CA MET A 51 -2.11 2.66 -11.59
C MET A 51 -2.24 1.30 -12.29
N ARG A 52 -3.11 1.19 -13.31
CA ARG A 52 -3.35 -0.08 -14.02
C ARG A 52 -2.14 -0.56 -14.80
N GLU A 53 -1.34 0.36 -15.33
CA GLU A 53 -0.13 0.03 -16.10
C GLU A 53 1.03 -0.38 -15.18
N ASN A 54 1.17 0.25 -14.01
CA ASN A 54 2.32 0.05 -13.11
C ASN A 54 2.11 -1.01 -12.01
N VAL A 55 0.89 -1.51 -11.79
CA VAL A 55 0.71 -2.76 -11.02
C VAL A 55 1.36 -3.91 -11.81
N PRO A 56 2.28 -4.69 -11.22
CA PRO A 56 2.93 -5.82 -11.90
C PRO A 56 1.93 -6.88 -12.36
N GLY A 57 2.18 -7.51 -13.52
CA GLY A 57 1.24 -8.44 -14.15
C GLY A 57 0.86 -9.63 -13.25
N GLU A 58 1.82 -10.18 -12.52
CA GLU A 58 1.64 -11.26 -11.55
C GLU A 58 0.88 -10.84 -10.28
N LYS A 59 0.74 -9.53 -10.05
CA LYS A 59 -0.03 -8.93 -8.95
C LYS A 59 -1.42 -8.46 -9.38
N LYS A 60 -1.74 -8.51 -10.67
CA LYS A 60 -3.09 -8.20 -11.17
C LYS A 60 -4.05 -9.36 -10.87
N PRO A 61 -5.33 -9.08 -10.62
CA PRO A 61 -6.34 -10.14 -10.51
C PRO A 61 -6.46 -10.91 -11.84
N GLN A 62 -6.60 -12.24 -11.77
CA GLN A 62 -6.64 -13.13 -12.95
C GLN A 62 -7.67 -12.71 -14.00
N ASN A 63 -8.83 -12.20 -13.55
CA ASN A 63 -9.94 -11.78 -14.41
C ASN A 63 -10.45 -10.39 -13.99
N GLY A 64 -9.60 -9.36 -14.07
CA GLY A 64 -10.06 -8.01 -13.76
C GLY A 64 -8.99 -6.93 -13.84
N ILE A 65 -9.35 -5.76 -13.33
CA ILE A 65 -8.45 -4.63 -13.13
C ILE A 65 -8.05 -4.56 -11.66
N PRO A 66 -6.83 -4.10 -11.34
CA PRO A 66 -6.46 -3.82 -9.95
C PRO A 66 -7.44 -2.79 -9.35
N LEU A 67 -7.91 -3.07 -8.14
CA LEU A 67 -8.82 -2.22 -7.39
C LEU A 67 -8.05 -1.49 -6.28
N PRO A 68 -8.43 -0.25 -5.93
CA PRO A 68 -7.79 0.48 -4.85
C PRO A 68 -8.12 -0.12 -3.46
N PRO A 69 -7.29 0.13 -2.43
CA PRO A 69 -6.06 0.92 -2.50
C PRO A 69 -4.91 0.17 -3.20
N GLN A 70 -4.09 0.89 -3.95
CA GLN A 70 -2.82 0.40 -4.51
C GLN A 70 -1.69 1.32 -4.02
N ILE A 71 -0.64 0.74 -3.45
CA ILE A 71 0.40 1.47 -2.71
C ILE A 71 1.71 1.35 -3.47
N PHE A 72 2.34 2.51 -3.69
CA PHE A 72 3.65 2.62 -4.31
C PHE A 72 4.56 3.48 -3.44
N ASN A 73 5.86 3.23 -3.49
CA ASN A 73 6.88 4.16 -3.05
C ASN A 73 7.48 4.77 -4.32
N GLU A 74 7.03 5.98 -4.64
CA GLU A 74 7.26 6.62 -5.93
C GLU A 74 6.81 5.71 -7.10
N GLU A 75 7.74 5.19 -7.90
CA GLU A 75 7.43 4.29 -9.04
C GLU A 75 7.47 2.80 -8.65
N GLN A 76 7.91 2.48 -7.43
CA GLN A 76 8.04 1.10 -6.99
C GLN A 76 6.74 0.59 -6.38
N TYR A 77 6.19 -0.49 -6.95
CA TYR A 77 5.00 -1.14 -6.42
C TYR A 77 5.28 -1.81 -5.07
N CYS A 78 4.58 -1.36 -4.02
CA CYS A 78 4.66 -1.99 -2.70
C CYS A 78 3.65 -3.15 -2.60
N GLY A 79 2.38 -2.87 -2.93
CA GLY A 79 1.31 -3.85 -2.85
C GLY A 79 -0.10 -3.26 -2.83
N ASP A 80 -1.07 -4.16 -2.75
CA ASP A 80 -2.47 -3.86 -2.51
C ASP A 80 -2.79 -3.84 -1.00
N PHE A 81 -4.08 -3.72 -0.66
CA PHE A 81 -4.51 -3.76 0.74
C PHE A 81 -4.12 -5.05 1.47
N ASP A 82 -4.30 -6.21 0.85
CA ASP A 82 -4.09 -7.49 1.52
C ASP A 82 -2.59 -7.65 1.85
N SER A 83 -1.71 -7.26 0.92
CA SER A 83 -0.26 -7.22 1.15
C SER A 83 0.12 -6.23 2.26
N PHE A 84 -0.49 -5.04 2.28
CA PHE A 84 -0.30 -4.04 3.35
C PHE A 84 -0.74 -4.58 4.72
N PHE A 85 -1.89 -5.25 4.77
CA PHE A 85 -2.44 -5.81 5.98
C PHE A 85 -1.54 -6.92 6.54
N SER A 86 -1.10 -7.86 5.70
CA SER A 86 -0.13 -8.90 6.10
C SER A 86 1.17 -8.29 6.59
N ALA A 87 1.71 -7.29 5.91
CA ALA A 87 2.94 -6.61 6.34
C ALA A 87 2.79 -5.90 7.70
N LYS A 88 1.61 -5.35 7.98
CA LYS A 88 1.27 -4.74 9.28
C LYS A 88 1.18 -5.81 10.38
N GLU A 89 0.52 -6.94 10.14
CA GLU A 89 0.43 -8.05 11.10
C GLU A 89 1.81 -8.68 11.40
N GLU A 90 2.66 -8.81 10.37
CA GLU A 90 4.01 -9.34 10.47
C GLU A 90 5.03 -8.32 11.01
N ASN A 91 4.62 -7.09 11.30
CA ASN A 91 5.48 -5.99 11.75
C ASN A 91 6.63 -5.65 10.77
N ILE A 92 6.43 -5.89 9.48
CA ILE A 92 7.38 -5.57 8.39
C ILE A 92 6.91 -4.39 7.54
N ILE A 93 5.95 -3.60 8.02
CA ILE A 93 5.27 -2.55 7.26
C ILE A 93 6.23 -1.49 6.66
N TYR A 94 7.28 -1.07 7.38
CA TYR A 94 8.25 -0.13 6.83
C TYR A 94 9.07 -0.75 5.68
N SER A 95 9.41 -2.03 5.78
CA SER A 95 10.06 -2.76 4.69
C SER A 95 9.12 -2.93 3.49
N PHE A 96 7.84 -3.22 3.72
CA PHE A 96 6.82 -3.27 2.68
C PHE A 96 6.69 -1.94 1.94
N LEU A 97 6.75 -0.83 2.66
CA LEU A 97 6.72 0.52 2.08
C LEU A 97 8.06 0.94 1.46
N GLY A 98 9.12 0.15 1.57
CA GLY A 98 10.47 0.54 1.12
C GLY A 98 11.04 1.73 1.90
N LEU A 99 10.69 1.86 3.18
CA LEU A 99 11.13 2.92 4.09
C LEU A 99 12.04 2.37 5.19
N ALA A 100 12.92 3.23 5.71
CA ALA A 100 13.63 2.93 6.94
C ALA A 100 12.65 2.97 8.12
N PRO A 101 12.69 1.99 9.04
CA PRO A 101 11.86 2.03 10.24
C PRO A 101 12.25 3.22 11.13
N PRO A 102 11.31 3.85 11.84
CA PRO A 102 11.62 4.94 12.75
C PRO A 102 12.56 4.47 13.87
N PRO A 103 13.39 5.37 14.44
CA PRO A 103 14.42 5.01 15.43
C PRO A 103 13.90 4.28 16.67
N SER A 104 12.62 4.45 17.01
CA SER A 104 11.96 3.83 18.16
C SER A 104 11.30 2.48 17.86
N SER A 105 11.38 1.99 16.62
CA SER A 105 10.79 0.71 16.22
C SER A 105 11.61 -0.42 16.84
N LYS A 106 10.99 -1.23 17.70
CA LYS A 106 11.63 -2.47 18.18
C LYS A 106 11.82 -3.38 16.96
N VAL A 107 13.04 -3.45 16.43
CA VAL A 107 13.40 -4.44 15.42
C VAL A 107 13.27 -5.81 16.08
N SER A 108 12.22 -6.56 15.75
CA SER A 108 12.08 -7.92 16.24
C SER A 108 13.16 -8.77 15.56
N LEU A 109 14.19 -9.13 16.32
CA LEU A 109 15.40 -9.88 15.91
C LEU A 109 15.11 -11.34 15.51
N HIS A 110 13.98 -11.65 14.88
CA HIS A 110 13.58 -13.04 14.61
C HIS A 110 14.14 -13.64 13.31
N THR A 111 14.90 -12.89 12.50
CA THR A 111 15.42 -13.41 11.21
C THR A 111 16.95 -13.52 11.14
N LEU A 112 17.68 -13.40 12.25
CA LEU A 112 19.13 -13.69 12.26
C LEU A 112 19.50 -15.11 12.72
N SER A 113 18.53 -16.00 12.97
CA SER A 113 18.84 -17.36 13.45
C SER A 113 18.97 -18.44 12.36
N SER A 114 18.85 -18.13 11.06
CA SER A 114 19.04 -19.14 9.99
C SER A 114 20.40 -19.05 9.28
N CYS A 115 21.38 -18.36 9.87
CA CYS A 115 22.77 -18.40 9.43
C CYS A 115 23.68 -18.64 10.63
N ARG A 116 23.69 -19.87 11.14
CA ARG A 116 24.82 -20.51 11.85
C ARG A 116 24.46 -21.97 12.21
N LEU A 117 24.85 -22.87 11.31
CA LEU A 117 25.51 -24.18 11.48
C LEU A 117 25.12 -25.12 10.34
#